data_AF-A0A7H2BJJ5-F1
#
_entry.id   AF-A0A7H2BJJ5-F1
#
_cell.length_a   1.000
_cell.length_b   1.000
_cell.length_c   1.000
_cell.angle_alpha   90.00
_cell.angle_beta   90.00
_cell.angle_gamma   90.00
#
_symmetry.space_group_name_H-M   'P 1'
#
loop_
_entity.id
_entity.type
_entity.pdbx_description
1 polymer ?
#
loop_
_entity_poly.entity_id
_entity_poly.type
_entity_poly.pdbx_seq_one_letter_code
_entity_poly.pdbx_strand_id
1 'polypeptide(L)'
;MRFSKLYMVLGLTGATALGISGCGAGTEIVSASELESAGVSAVKAQTGEDSQMDCGAAEVKVEVGASATCEVVVGEEESARSAQVRVASVSEDGYAVDVVLDPALESQVPAVSGEEVQTMVSNELKSVTHADPSVVCGDSLPRQVGASTACQVKFVGEDEPRSAVAVVKSVSDQGVPSLDVKLSPSVADEPLSDSRGSVAGVVASALEDQLGERPKVDCGGGFVVLREGQALSCSVSSVSGEVLGEAQVVLRDVVGGSYAVDVALEQPAGSSVEQDK
;
A
#
# COMPACT_ATOMS: atom_id res chain seq x y z
N MET A 1 0.61 -13.73 -0.71
CA MET A 1 2.00 -13.39 -1.07
C MET A 1 2.07 -13.17 -2.58
N ARG A 2 2.27 -11.94 -3.03
CA ARG A 2 2.64 -11.67 -4.42
C ARG A 2 4.17 -11.74 -4.46
N PHE A 3 4.72 -12.81 -5.01
CA PHE A 3 6.13 -12.82 -5.40
C PHE A 3 6.27 -11.79 -6.53
N SER A 4 6.70 -10.58 -6.18
CA SER A 4 7.10 -9.60 -7.17
C SER A 4 8.34 -10.15 -7.86
N LYS A 5 8.15 -10.73 -9.06
CA LYS A 5 9.25 -11.07 -9.97
C LYS A 5 9.91 -9.78 -10.39
N LEU A 6 11.00 -9.43 -9.72
CA LEU A 6 11.82 -8.30 -10.11
C LEU A 6 12.73 -8.77 -11.25
N TYR A 7 12.33 -8.47 -12.49
CA TYR A 7 13.18 -8.72 -13.65
C TYR A 7 14.32 -7.71 -13.64
N MET A 8 15.43 -8.07 -13.02
CA MET A 8 16.65 -7.28 -13.09
C MET A 8 17.35 -7.65 -14.40
N VAL A 9 17.10 -6.88 -15.45
CA VAL A 9 17.97 -6.88 -16.62
C VAL A 9 19.24 -6.17 -16.18
N LEU A 10 20.29 -6.94 -15.89
CA LEU A 10 21.63 -6.43 -15.67
C LEU A 10 22.12 -5.80 -16.98
N GLY A 11 21.70 -4.56 -17.22
CA GLY A 11 22.34 -3.68 -18.19
C GLY A 11 23.73 -3.38 -17.65
N LEU A 12 24.72 -4.13 -18.11
CA LEU A 12 26.16 -3.92 -17.92
C LEU A 12 26.51 -2.44 -18.17
N THR A 13 26.46 -1.62 -17.13
CA THR A 13 26.92 -0.22 -17.16
C THR A 13 28.06 0.04 -16.17
N GLY A 14 28.48 -0.98 -15.43
CA GLY A 14 29.75 -1.01 -14.68
C GLY A 14 30.72 -1.96 -15.34
N ALA A 15 31.65 -1.44 -16.12
CA ALA A 15 32.62 -2.20 -16.90
C ALA A 15 33.59 -3.00 -16.01
N THR A 16 33.40 -4.31 -15.97
CA THR A 16 34.51 -5.26 -16.12
C THR A 16 34.11 -6.18 -17.28
N ALA A 17 34.55 -5.82 -18.48
CA ALA A 17 34.34 -6.63 -19.67
C ALA A 17 35.19 -7.90 -19.58
N LEU A 18 34.64 -8.97 -19.01
CA LEU A 18 35.11 -10.31 -19.28
C LEU A 18 34.59 -10.68 -20.67
N GLY A 19 35.44 -10.50 -21.67
CA GLY A 19 35.13 -10.78 -23.05
C GLY A 19 34.87 -12.27 -23.27
N ILE A 20 33.60 -12.65 -23.42
CA ILE A 20 33.22 -13.96 -23.94
C ILE A 20 33.23 -13.86 -25.47
N SER A 21 34.43 -13.84 -26.07
CA SER A 21 34.57 -13.93 -27.52
C SER A 21 34.53 -15.41 -27.92
N GLY A 22 33.33 -15.91 -28.26
CA GLY A 22 33.17 -17.30 -28.66
C GLY A 22 31.84 -17.58 -29.33
N CYS A 23 31.64 -17.08 -30.56
CA CYS A 23 30.62 -17.60 -31.48
C CYS A 23 30.98 -19.05 -31.88
N GLY A 24 30.69 -20.00 -31.00
CA GLY A 24 30.64 -21.42 -31.28
C GLY A 24 29.44 -21.98 -30.54
N ALA A 25 28.70 -22.90 -31.17
CA ALA A 25 27.53 -23.57 -30.60
C ALA A 25 27.90 -24.53 -29.44
N GLY A 26 28.65 -24.02 -28.46
CA GLY A 26 29.02 -24.68 -27.22
C GLY A 26 28.06 -24.28 -26.12
N THR A 27 27.75 -25.22 -25.25
CA THR A 27 26.95 -24.98 -24.05
C THR A 27 27.72 -24.03 -23.14
N GLU A 28 27.26 -22.79 -23.01
CA GLU A 28 27.86 -21.82 -22.11
C GLU A 28 27.69 -22.30 -20.66
N ILE A 29 28.80 -22.44 -19.95
CA ILE A 29 28.86 -22.83 -18.55
C ILE A 29 29.24 -21.57 -17.78
N VAL A 30 28.43 -21.22 -16.79
CA VAL A 30 28.72 -20.12 -15.86
C VAL A 30 29.42 -20.70 -14.64
N SER A 31 30.48 -20.01 -14.23
CA SER A 31 31.23 -20.36 -13.03
C SER A 31 30.42 -20.03 -11.76
N ALA A 32 30.66 -20.78 -10.68
CA ALA A 32 30.02 -20.51 -9.39
C ALA A 32 30.21 -19.05 -8.95
N SER A 33 31.41 -18.49 -9.13
CA SER A 33 31.72 -17.10 -8.78
C SER A 33 30.88 -16.06 -9.51
N GLU A 34 30.53 -16.31 -10.78
CA GLU A 34 29.67 -15.41 -11.55
C GLU A 34 28.22 -15.51 -11.06
N LEU A 35 27.78 -16.72 -10.75
CA LEU A 35 26.45 -16.97 -10.20
C LEU A 35 26.28 -16.34 -8.81
N GLU A 36 27.30 -16.41 -7.96
CA GLU A 36 27.36 -15.77 -6.64
C GLU A 36 27.24 -14.25 -6.77
N SER A 37 28.02 -13.63 -7.66
CA SER A 37 27.97 -12.18 -7.88
C SER A 37 26.60 -11.72 -8.37
N ALA A 38 25.98 -12.47 -9.29
CA ALA A 38 24.64 -12.18 -9.78
C ALA A 38 23.59 -12.40 -8.67
N GLY A 39 23.72 -13.47 -7.89
CA GLY A 39 22.84 -13.80 -6.78
C GLY A 39 22.87 -12.79 -5.65
N VAL A 40 24.06 -12.33 -5.23
CA VAL A 40 24.23 -11.26 -4.22
C VAL A 40 23.54 -9.97 -4.66
N SER A 41 23.70 -9.60 -5.93
CA SER A 41 23.07 -8.39 -6.49
C SER A 41 21.53 -8.49 -6.44
N ALA A 42 20.99 -9.66 -6.78
CA ALA A 42 19.56 -9.92 -6.71
C ALA A 42 19.03 -9.93 -5.27
N VAL A 43 19.75 -10.51 -4.32
CA VAL A 43 19.37 -10.54 -2.89
C VAL A 43 19.39 -9.13 -2.30
N LYS A 44 20.41 -8.33 -2.60
CA LYS A 44 20.46 -6.92 -2.18
C LYS A 44 19.31 -6.10 -2.77
N ALA A 45 18.94 -6.34 -4.02
CA ALA A 45 17.78 -5.68 -4.63
C ALA A 45 16.45 -6.08 -3.96
N GLN A 46 16.34 -7.31 -3.46
CA GLN A 46 15.13 -7.81 -2.77
C GLN A 46 15.04 -7.35 -1.31
N THR A 47 16.17 -7.33 -0.58
CA THR A 47 16.21 -7.12 0.87
C THR A 47 16.63 -5.70 1.26
N GLY A 48 17.37 -5.01 0.42
CA GLY A 48 18.02 -3.73 0.72
C GLY A 48 19.33 -3.86 1.50
N GLU A 49 19.76 -5.09 1.82
CA GLU A 49 20.93 -5.37 2.66
C GLU A 49 22.08 -5.97 1.85
N ASP A 50 23.32 -5.78 2.32
CA ASP A 50 24.47 -6.49 1.76
C ASP A 50 24.39 -7.98 2.11
N SER A 51 24.86 -8.84 1.22
CA SER A 51 24.80 -10.29 1.41
C SER A 51 26.05 -10.99 0.88
N GLN A 52 26.40 -12.12 1.48
CA GLN A 52 27.41 -13.06 0.95
C GLN A 52 26.68 -14.30 0.44
N MET A 53 27.08 -14.81 -0.71
CA MET A 53 26.51 -16.03 -1.30
C MET A 53 27.63 -16.99 -1.65
N ASP A 54 27.48 -18.26 -1.29
CA ASP A 54 28.36 -19.38 -1.63
C ASP A 54 27.54 -20.42 -2.40
N CYS A 55 27.83 -20.58 -3.69
CA CYS A 55 27.18 -21.56 -4.55
C CYS A 55 27.98 -22.86 -4.66
N GLY A 56 29.03 -23.02 -3.86
CA GLY A 56 29.97 -24.12 -3.89
C GLY A 56 30.75 -24.19 -5.20
N ALA A 57 31.28 -25.38 -5.54
CA ALA A 57 31.99 -25.61 -6.79
C ALA A 57 31.07 -25.94 -7.98
N ALA A 58 29.81 -25.52 -7.94
CA ALA A 58 28.83 -25.91 -8.95
C ALA A 58 29.03 -25.13 -10.26
N GLU A 59 29.34 -25.84 -11.33
CA GLU A 59 29.24 -25.32 -12.69
C GLU A 59 27.78 -25.43 -13.15
N VAL A 60 27.18 -24.31 -13.56
CA VAL A 60 25.79 -24.27 -14.01
C VAL A 60 25.76 -24.02 -15.50
N LYS A 61 25.10 -24.93 -16.23
CA LYS A 61 24.82 -24.75 -17.65
C LYS A 61 23.80 -23.63 -17.82
N VAL A 62 24.11 -22.64 -18.65
CA VAL A 62 23.25 -21.48 -18.90
C VAL A 62 22.09 -21.87 -19.82
N GLU A 63 21.06 -22.47 -19.21
CA GLU A 63 19.81 -22.79 -19.88
C GLU A 63 18.66 -22.21 -19.06
N VAL A 64 17.67 -21.60 -19.73
CA VAL A 64 16.49 -21.08 -19.06
C VAL A 64 15.85 -22.20 -18.24
N GLY A 65 15.76 -22.00 -16.93
CA GLY A 65 15.26 -23.01 -16.00
C GLY A 65 16.32 -23.77 -15.22
N ALA A 66 17.60 -23.72 -15.61
CA ALA A 66 18.69 -24.28 -14.82
C ALA A 66 18.77 -23.58 -13.46
N SER A 67 19.08 -24.33 -12.41
CA SER A 67 19.16 -23.81 -11.06
C SER A 67 20.30 -24.43 -10.25
N ALA A 68 20.88 -23.64 -9.35
CA ALA A 68 21.78 -24.12 -8.31
C ALA A 68 21.24 -23.77 -6.93
N THR A 69 21.63 -24.58 -5.95
CA THR A 69 21.42 -24.31 -4.54
C THR A 69 22.67 -23.63 -4.00
N CYS A 70 22.49 -22.46 -3.40
CA CYS A 70 23.55 -21.67 -2.79
C CYS A 70 23.20 -21.42 -1.32
N GLU A 71 24.20 -21.17 -0.50
CA GLU A 71 24.06 -20.66 0.86
C GLU A 71 24.20 -19.14 0.82
N VAL A 72 23.31 -18.41 1.48
CA VAL A 72 23.33 -16.94 1.52
C VAL A 72 23.25 -16.43 2.96
N VAL A 73 24.10 -15.48 3.28
CA VAL A 73 24.11 -14.74 4.54
C VAL A 73 23.69 -13.30 4.22
N VAL A 74 22.64 -12.78 4.86
CA VAL A 74 22.11 -11.43 4.61
C VAL A 74 22.39 -10.55 5.83
N GLY A 75 22.88 -9.33 5.60
CA GLY A 75 23.19 -8.37 6.65
C GLY A 75 24.30 -8.85 7.59
N GLU A 76 24.09 -8.65 8.89
CA GLU A 76 24.98 -9.09 9.97
C GLU A 76 24.56 -10.45 10.57
N GLU A 77 23.64 -11.18 9.92
CA GLU A 77 23.21 -12.49 10.43
C GLU A 77 24.37 -13.49 10.38
N GLU A 78 24.54 -14.30 11.44
CA GLU A 78 25.56 -15.36 11.42
C GLU A 78 25.06 -16.66 10.76
N SER A 79 23.77 -16.71 10.42
CA SER A 79 23.12 -17.92 9.91
C SER A 79 22.98 -17.88 8.39
N ALA A 80 23.65 -18.80 7.72
CA ALA A 80 23.45 -19.05 6.31
C ALA A 80 22.05 -19.63 6.04
N ARG A 81 21.41 -19.16 4.97
CA ARG A 81 20.12 -19.63 4.45
C ARG A 81 20.32 -20.34 3.12
N SER A 82 19.54 -21.38 2.86
CA SER A 82 19.52 -21.98 1.52
C SER A 82 18.80 -21.05 0.55
N ALA A 83 19.35 -20.88 -0.65
CA ALA A 83 18.79 -20.09 -1.73
C ALA A 83 18.85 -20.89 -3.03
N GLN A 84 17.77 -20.85 -3.82
CA GLN A 84 17.76 -21.39 -5.17
C GLN A 84 17.96 -20.25 -6.17
N VAL A 85 19.08 -20.27 -6.89
CA VAL A 85 19.37 -19.34 -7.99
C VAL A 85 18.97 -20.01 -9.29
N ARG A 86 18.09 -19.39 -10.08
CA ARG A 86 17.54 -19.96 -11.32
C ARG A 86 17.79 -19.02 -12.49
N VAL A 87 18.25 -19.54 -13.62
CA VAL A 87 18.39 -18.77 -14.87
C VAL A 87 16.99 -18.47 -15.42
N ALA A 88 16.61 -17.19 -15.39
CA ALA A 88 15.29 -16.70 -15.77
C ALA A 88 15.19 -16.43 -17.28
N SER A 89 16.26 -15.89 -17.88
CA SER A 89 16.35 -15.61 -19.31
C SER A 89 17.80 -15.63 -19.78
N VAL A 90 18.00 -15.96 -21.06
CA VAL A 90 19.30 -15.94 -21.74
C VAL A 90 19.14 -15.16 -23.04
N SER A 91 20.10 -14.31 -23.36
CA SER A 91 20.19 -13.48 -24.57
C SER A 91 21.61 -13.50 -25.11
N GLU A 92 21.83 -12.98 -26.32
CA GLU A 92 23.16 -12.86 -26.91
C GLU A 92 24.11 -11.98 -26.07
N ASP A 93 23.56 -11.03 -25.30
CA ASP A 93 24.32 -10.08 -24.48
C ASP A 93 24.46 -10.51 -23.00
N GLY A 94 24.00 -11.72 -22.64
CA GLY A 94 24.10 -12.24 -21.27
C GLY A 94 22.83 -12.96 -20.77
N TYR A 95 22.74 -13.14 -19.46
CA TYR A 95 21.64 -13.85 -18.80
C TYR A 95 21.10 -13.09 -17.59
N ALA A 96 19.88 -13.45 -17.16
CA ALA A 96 19.27 -12.95 -15.93
C ALA A 96 18.97 -14.12 -14.99
N VAL A 97 19.10 -13.89 -13.68
CA VAL A 97 18.82 -14.88 -12.64
C VAL A 97 17.70 -14.41 -11.72
N ASP A 98 16.84 -15.34 -11.33
CA ASP A 98 15.88 -15.21 -10.24
C ASP A 98 16.46 -15.91 -9.01
N VAL A 99 16.47 -15.25 -7.85
CA VAL A 99 16.86 -15.85 -6.57
C VAL A 99 15.62 -16.06 -5.72
N VAL A 100 15.40 -17.30 -5.30
CA VAL A 100 14.35 -17.70 -4.36
C VAL A 100 15.02 -18.16 -3.08
N LEU A 101 14.91 -17.38 -2.01
CA LEU A 101 15.35 -17.81 -0.68
C LEU A 101 14.44 -18.96 -0.22
N ASP A 102 15.04 -20.07 0.19
CA ASP A 102 14.29 -21.22 0.69
C ASP A 102 13.71 -20.86 2.08
N PRO A 103 12.37 -20.85 2.23
CA PRO A 103 11.75 -20.62 3.53
C PRO A 103 11.97 -21.78 4.52
N ALA A 104 12.65 -22.87 4.14
CA ALA A 104 12.84 -24.05 4.99
C ALA A 104 13.73 -23.84 6.24
N LEU A 105 14.32 -22.66 6.42
CA LEU A 105 14.91 -22.22 7.69
C LEU A 105 14.08 -21.11 8.36
N GLU A 106 12.79 -21.02 8.06
CA GLU A 106 11.83 -20.56 9.05
C GLU A 106 12.00 -21.48 10.26
N SER A 107 12.77 -20.98 11.22
CA SER A 107 12.83 -21.43 12.59
C SER A 107 11.48 -22.05 12.96
N GLN A 108 11.52 -23.17 13.67
CA GLN A 108 10.36 -23.68 14.38
C GLN A 108 9.95 -22.61 15.41
N VAL A 109 9.36 -21.51 14.93
CA VAL A 109 8.68 -20.54 15.76
C VAL A 109 7.57 -21.37 16.36
N PRO A 110 7.60 -21.59 17.69
CA PRO A 110 6.55 -22.37 18.33
C PRO A 110 5.23 -21.75 17.90
N ALA A 111 4.27 -22.60 17.50
CA ALA A 111 2.97 -22.13 17.07
C ALA A 111 2.41 -21.25 18.19
N VAL A 112 2.39 -19.93 17.97
CA VAL A 112 1.82 -18.99 18.92
C VAL A 112 0.34 -19.30 19.00
N SER A 113 -0.17 -19.46 20.21
CA SER A 113 -1.58 -19.80 20.41
C SER A 113 -2.48 -18.62 20.02
N GLY A 114 -3.75 -18.91 19.71
CA GLY A 114 -4.71 -17.85 19.34
C GLY A 114 -4.93 -16.85 20.47
N GLU A 115 -4.85 -17.33 21.71
CA GLU A 115 -4.97 -16.53 22.92
C GLU A 115 -3.80 -15.56 23.10
N GLU A 116 -2.58 -15.99 22.79
CA GLU A 116 -1.40 -15.12 22.82
C GLU A 116 -1.49 -14.02 21.76
N VAL A 117 -1.93 -14.34 20.54
CA VAL A 117 -2.13 -13.33 19.48
C VAL A 117 -3.23 -12.35 19.87
N GLN A 118 -4.36 -12.82 20.42
CA GLN A 118 -5.41 -11.93 20.91
C GLN A 118 -4.91 -10.99 22.02
N THR A 119 -4.09 -11.51 22.94
CA THR A 119 -3.50 -10.71 24.03
C THR A 119 -2.55 -9.65 23.49
N MET A 120 -1.67 -10.00 22.54
CA MET A 120 -0.76 -9.04 21.91
C MET A 120 -1.51 -7.96 21.13
N VAL A 121 -2.52 -8.33 20.35
CA VAL A 121 -3.35 -7.38 19.59
C VAL A 121 -4.12 -6.45 20.53
N SER A 122 -4.69 -6.99 21.62
CA SER A 122 -5.40 -6.19 22.63
C SER A 122 -4.48 -5.18 23.32
N ASN A 123 -3.26 -5.60 23.70
CA ASN A 123 -2.27 -4.72 24.33
C ASN A 123 -1.82 -3.58 23.41
N GLU A 124 -1.53 -3.88 22.13
CA GLU A 124 -1.17 -2.86 21.15
C GLU A 124 -2.31 -1.86 20.93
N LEU A 125 -3.54 -2.36 20.71
CA LEU A 125 -4.69 -1.49 20.52
C LEU A 125 -4.98 -0.61 21.74
N LYS A 126 -4.85 -1.15 22.95
CA LYS A 126 -5.00 -0.40 24.20
C LYS A 126 -3.95 0.70 24.33
N SER A 127 -2.72 0.47 23.88
CA SER A 127 -1.66 1.49 23.90
C SER A 127 -1.97 2.67 22.97
N VAL A 128 -2.66 2.42 21.85
CA VAL A 128 -3.01 3.44 20.86
C VAL A 128 -4.31 4.17 21.24
N THR A 129 -5.36 3.43 21.59
CA THR A 129 -6.71 4.02 21.79
C THR A 129 -7.02 4.39 23.23
N HIS A 130 -6.23 3.93 24.20
CA HIS A 130 -6.48 4.09 25.63
C HIS A 130 -7.81 3.47 26.11
N ALA A 131 -8.40 2.57 25.32
CA ALA A 131 -9.61 1.83 25.63
C ALA A 131 -9.31 0.34 25.79
N ASP A 132 -10.21 -0.41 26.44
CA ASP A 132 -10.14 -1.87 26.55
C ASP A 132 -10.92 -2.55 25.40
N PRO A 133 -10.27 -2.98 24.31
CA PRO A 133 -10.95 -3.68 23.22
C PRO A 133 -11.19 -5.16 23.57
N SER A 134 -12.37 -5.66 23.18
CA SER A 134 -12.60 -7.09 23.01
C SER A 134 -12.12 -7.50 21.62
N VAL A 135 -11.14 -8.40 21.55
CA VAL A 135 -10.50 -8.84 20.29
C VAL A 135 -10.79 -10.32 20.06
N VAL A 136 -11.34 -10.66 18.90
CA VAL A 136 -11.56 -12.03 18.45
C VAL A 136 -10.87 -12.23 17.11
N CYS A 137 -9.76 -12.98 17.10
CA CYS A 137 -9.05 -13.35 15.87
C CYS A 137 -9.51 -14.73 15.40
N GLY A 138 -9.52 -14.95 14.07
CA GLY A 138 -9.86 -16.26 13.50
C GLY A 138 -8.84 -17.35 13.86
N ASP A 139 -9.25 -18.62 13.75
CA ASP A 139 -8.44 -19.79 14.14
C ASP A 139 -7.15 -19.97 13.32
N SER A 140 -7.06 -19.30 12.17
CA SER A 140 -5.93 -19.38 11.24
C SER A 140 -4.85 -18.38 11.60
N LEU A 141 -3.94 -18.74 12.51
CA LEU A 141 -2.88 -17.83 12.92
C LEU A 141 -1.72 -17.77 11.91
N PRO A 142 -1.13 -16.58 11.70
CA PRO A 142 0.00 -16.38 10.83
C PRO A 142 1.22 -17.03 11.47
N ARG A 143 1.74 -18.08 10.83
CA ARG A 143 2.96 -18.79 11.28
C ARG A 143 4.25 -18.21 10.70
N GLN A 144 4.13 -17.18 9.87
CA GLN A 144 5.21 -16.68 9.03
C GLN A 144 5.29 -15.17 9.13
N VAL A 145 6.50 -14.62 9.04
CA VAL A 145 6.70 -13.17 8.91
C VAL A 145 5.99 -12.70 7.63
N GLY A 146 5.25 -11.60 7.74
CA GLY A 146 4.41 -11.06 6.66
C GLY A 146 3.08 -11.79 6.47
N ALA A 147 2.80 -12.87 7.20
CA ALA A 147 1.45 -13.42 7.23
C ALA A 147 0.53 -12.54 8.08
N SER A 148 -0.73 -12.47 7.66
CA SER A 148 -1.75 -11.61 8.26
C SER A 148 -2.93 -12.43 8.76
N THR A 149 -3.50 -12.05 9.90
CA THR A 149 -4.80 -12.57 10.34
C THR A 149 -5.81 -11.46 10.51
N ALA A 150 -7.05 -11.77 10.15
CA ALA A 150 -8.18 -10.90 10.40
C ALA A 150 -8.67 -11.10 11.84
N CYS A 151 -8.82 -10.00 12.56
CA CYS A 151 -9.41 -9.95 13.89
C CYS A 151 -10.61 -9.02 13.87
N GLN A 152 -11.65 -9.37 14.63
CA GLN A 152 -12.75 -8.46 14.96
C GLN A 152 -12.43 -7.79 16.29
N VAL A 153 -12.59 -6.47 16.34
CA VAL A 153 -12.27 -5.63 17.49
C VAL A 153 -13.53 -4.88 17.89
N LYS A 154 -14.00 -5.03 19.12
CA LYS A 154 -15.14 -4.28 19.66
C LYS A 154 -14.69 -3.44 20.84
N PHE A 155 -14.80 -2.11 20.74
CA PHE A 155 -14.54 -1.22 21.86
C PHE A 155 -15.78 -1.06 22.74
N VAL A 156 -15.57 -0.77 24.03
CA VAL A 156 -16.66 -0.51 24.98
C VAL A 156 -17.44 0.72 24.52
N GLY A 157 -18.75 0.58 24.33
CA GLY A 157 -19.63 1.67 23.90
C GLY A 157 -19.89 1.74 22.39
N GLU A 158 -19.26 0.88 21.58
CA GLU A 158 -19.60 0.74 20.16
C GLU A 158 -20.63 -0.39 19.94
N ASP A 159 -21.63 -0.13 19.10
CA ASP A 159 -22.65 -1.12 18.75
C ASP A 159 -22.08 -2.19 17.80
N GLU A 160 -21.22 -1.79 16.87
CA GLU A 160 -20.66 -2.66 15.83
C GLU A 160 -19.15 -2.91 16.00
N PRO A 161 -18.69 -4.17 15.81
CA PRO A 161 -17.26 -4.48 15.82
C PRO A 161 -16.56 -3.92 14.58
N ARG A 162 -15.35 -3.41 14.76
CA ARG A 162 -14.45 -2.98 13.68
C ARG A 162 -13.58 -4.14 13.22
N SER A 163 -13.25 -4.17 11.94
CA SER A 163 -12.28 -5.12 11.39
C SER A 163 -10.86 -4.62 11.63
N ALA A 164 -9.97 -5.50 12.08
CA ALA A 164 -8.54 -5.26 12.21
C ALA A 164 -7.76 -6.34 11.48
N VAL A 165 -6.58 -5.98 10.99
CA VAL A 165 -5.62 -6.91 10.42
C VAL A 165 -4.34 -6.83 11.24
N ALA A 166 -4.01 -7.95 11.89
CA ALA A 166 -2.74 -8.12 12.57
C ALA A 166 -1.74 -8.76 11.59
N VAL A 167 -0.58 -8.14 11.38
CA VAL A 167 0.48 -8.62 10.50
C VAL A 167 1.72 -8.90 11.35
N VAL A 168 2.31 -10.09 11.19
CA VAL A 168 3.58 -10.41 11.85
C VAL A 168 4.71 -9.64 11.14
N LYS A 169 5.35 -8.70 11.85
CA LYS A 169 6.44 -7.87 11.33
C LYS A 169 7.79 -8.57 11.42
N SER A 170 8.09 -9.15 12.58
CA SER A 170 9.30 -9.92 12.83
C SER A 170 9.05 -10.93 13.94
N VAL A 171 9.97 -11.88 14.13
CA VAL A 171 9.98 -12.79 15.28
C VAL A 171 11.33 -12.62 15.95
N SER A 172 11.33 -12.36 17.26
CA SER A 172 12.57 -12.26 18.05
C SER A 172 13.27 -13.62 18.17
N ASP A 173 14.55 -13.62 18.56
CA ASP A 173 15.32 -14.86 18.83
C ASP A 173 14.69 -15.75 19.93
N GLN A 174 13.79 -15.18 20.74
CA GLN A 174 13.03 -15.89 21.76
C GLN A 174 11.70 -16.48 21.24
N GLY A 175 11.41 -16.34 19.94
CA GLY A 175 10.19 -16.84 19.32
C GLY A 175 8.96 -15.95 19.54
N VAL A 176 9.12 -14.75 20.13
CA VAL A 176 8.01 -13.81 20.34
C VAL A 176 7.83 -12.98 19.06
N PRO A 177 6.67 -13.02 18.39
CA PRO A 177 6.42 -12.21 17.21
C PRO A 177 6.21 -10.74 17.61
N SER A 178 6.79 -9.82 16.84
CA SER A 178 6.36 -8.43 16.79
C SER A 178 5.19 -8.32 15.80
N LEU A 179 4.11 -7.68 16.23
CA LEU A 179 2.91 -7.50 15.41
C LEU A 179 2.76 -6.03 15.02
N ASP A 180 2.42 -5.79 13.76
CA ASP A 180 1.79 -4.54 13.33
C ASP A 180 0.28 -4.76 13.32
N VAL A 181 -0.42 -4.09 14.22
CA VAL A 181 -1.88 -4.10 14.20
C VAL A 181 -2.34 -2.89 13.42
N LYS A 182 -2.77 -3.13 12.18
CA LYS A 182 -3.53 -2.12 11.45
C LYS A 182 -4.99 -2.40 11.72
N LEU A 183 -5.63 -1.51 12.47
CA LEU A 183 -7.07 -1.36 12.31
C LEU A 183 -7.29 -1.15 10.82
N SER A 184 -8.08 -2.02 10.18
CA SER A 184 -8.58 -1.64 8.86
C SER A 184 -9.21 -0.28 9.09
N PRO A 185 -8.90 0.74 8.28
CA PRO A 185 -9.68 1.94 8.35
C PRO A 185 -11.11 1.43 8.28
N SER A 186 -11.89 1.68 9.34
CA SER A 186 -13.33 1.64 9.18
C SER A 186 -13.57 2.39 7.88
N VAL A 187 -14.42 1.87 7.00
CA VAL A 187 -14.70 2.43 5.66
C VAL A 187 -15.03 3.95 5.70
N ALA A 188 -15.13 4.54 6.90
CA ALA A 188 -15.11 5.95 7.25
C ALA A 188 -13.82 6.77 7.03
N ASP A 189 -12.61 6.22 6.78
CA ASP A 189 -11.36 7.04 6.72
C ASP A 189 -10.62 7.05 5.37
N GLU A 190 -11.16 6.42 4.31
CA GLU A 190 -10.75 6.86 2.98
C GLU A 190 -11.35 8.24 2.74
N PRO A 191 -10.57 9.23 2.25
CA PRO A 191 -11.10 10.54 1.92
C PRO A 191 -12.22 10.35 0.91
N LEU A 192 -13.47 10.43 1.39
CA LEU A 192 -14.65 10.35 0.54
C LEU A 192 -14.47 11.41 -0.53
N SER A 193 -14.54 11.03 -1.81
CA SER A 193 -14.42 11.98 -2.90
C SER A 193 -15.67 11.92 -3.75
N ASP A 194 -16.20 13.07 -4.11
CA ASP A 194 -17.31 13.19 -5.03
C ASP A 194 -16.94 14.14 -6.17
N SER A 195 -17.66 14.03 -7.28
CA SER A 195 -17.49 14.97 -8.38
C SER A 195 -18.01 16.34 -7.97
N ARG A 196 -17.33 17.42 -8.35
CA ARG A 196 -17.81 18.78 -8.13
C ARG A 196 -19.16 19.05 -8.80
N GLY A 197 -19.50 18.29 -9.84
CA GLY A 197 -20.84 18.31 -10.47
C GLY A 197 -21.94 17.76 -9.55
N SER A 198 -21.65 16.71 -8.78
CA SER A 198 -22.56 16.19 -7.76
C SER A 198 -22.81 17.24 -6.67
N VAL A 199 -21.74 17.86 -6.16
CA VAL A 199 -21.82 18.93 -5.16
C VAL A 199 -22.62 20.12 -5.70
N ALA A 200 -22.38 20.54 -6.94
CA ALA A 200 -23.16 21.60 -7.58
C ALA A 200 -24.67 21.27 -7.66
N GLY A 201 -25.02 20.00 -7.88
CA GLY A 201 -26.41 19.54 -7.85
C GLY A 201 -27.07 19.72 -6.48
N VAL A 202 -26.36 19.38 -5.40
CA VAL A 202 -26.82 19.56 -4.01
C VAL A 202 -26.96 21.05 -3.66
N VAL A 203 -25.98 21.88 -4.03
CA VAL A 203 -26.01 23.33 -3.81
C VAL A 203 -27.15 23.99 -4.58
N ALA A 204 -27.40 23.60 -5.83
CA ALA A 204 -28.50 24.12 -6.63
C ALA A 204 -29.86 23.80 -5.98
N SER A 205 -30.03 22.60 -5.42
CA SER A 205 -31.23 22.24 -4.67
C SER A 205 -31.39 23.06 -3.38
N ALA A 206 -30.30 23.30 -2.65
CA ALA A 206 -30.34 24.14 -1.44
C ALA A 206 -30.66 25.62 -1.74
N LEU A 207 -30.28 26.12 -2.92
CA LEU A 207 -30.59 27.48 -3.37
C LEU A 207 -31.99 27.60 -3.99
N GLU A 208 -32.56 26.54 -4.56
CA GLU A 208 -33.92 26.53 -5.11
C GLU A 208 -34.96 26.94 -4.07
N ASP A 209 -34.81 26.45 -2.83
CA ASP A 209 -35.67 26.81 -1.71
C ASP A 209 -35.56 28.30 -1.32
N GLN A 210 -34.39 28.92 -1.55
CA GLN A 210 -34.13 30.32 -1.19
C GLN A 210 -34.54 31.31 -2.28
N LEU A 211 -34.29 30.95 -3.54
CA LEU A 211 -34.52 31.81 -4.69
C LEU A 211 -35.91 31.62 -5.31
N GLY A 212 -36.59 30.51 -5.00
CA GLY A 212 -37.88 30.14 -5.59
C GLY A 212 -37.76 29.57 -7.01
N GLU A 213 -36.55 29.53 -7.57
CA GLU A 213 -36.21 28.88 -8.83
C GLU A 213 -34.85 28.21 -8.69
N ARG A 214 -34.64 27.12 -9.44
CA ARG A 214 -33.38 26.36 -9.38
C ARG A 214 -32.28 27.04 -10.21
N PRO A 215 -31.23 27.63 -9.59
CA PRO A 215 -30.16 28.26 -10.34
C PRO A 215 -29.24 27.22 -11.01
N LYS A 216 -28.43 27.68 -11.96
CA LYS A 216 -27.27 26.94 -12.48
C LYS A 216 -26.07 27.21 -11.58
N VAL A 217 -25.55 26.16 -10.96
CA VAL A 217 -24.36 26.22 -10.09
C VAL A 217 -23.20 25.53 -10.78
N ASP A 218 -22.04 26.19 -10.83
CA ASP A 218 -20.79 25.61 -11.31
C ASP A 218 -19.72 25.72 -10.21
N CYS A 219 -19.38 24.56 -9.62
CA CYS A 219 -18.34 24.42 -8.61
C CYS A 219 -16.98 24.02 -9.23
N GLY A 220 -16.80 24.18 -10.55
CA GLY A 220 -15.63 23.77 -11.30
C GLY A 220 -15.61 22.28 -11.65
N GLY A 221 -14.57 21.86 -12.39
CA GLY A 221 -14.36 20.47 -12.78
C GLY A 221 -13.54 19.64 -11.78
N GLY A 222 -13.65 18.33 -11.87
CA GLY A 222 -12.84 17.37 -11.10
C GLY A 222 -13.52 16.82 -9.85
N PHE A 223 -12.71 16.21 -8.98
CA PHE A 223 -13.15 15.62 -7.73
C PHE A 223 -12.81 16.52 -6.55
N VAL A 224 -13.66 16.50 -5.53
CA VAL A 224 -13.43 17.13 -4.25
C VAL A 224 -13.44 16.06 -3.18
N VAL A 225 -12.41 16.06 -2.33
CA VAL A 225 -12.44 15.29 -1.08
C VAL A 225 -13.48 15.94 -0.19
N LEU A 226 -14.44 15.18 0.32
CA LEU A 226 -15.48 15.62 1.24
C LEU A 226 -14.92 15.60 2.67
N ARG A 227 -14.76 16.79 3.26
CA ARG A 227 -14.43 16.96 4.68
C ARG A 227 -15.42 17.89 5.33
N GLU A 228 -15.83 17.56 6.55
CA GLU A 228 -16.66 18.44 7.36
C GLU A 228 -15.95 19.79 7.59
N GLY A 229 -16.70 20.89 7.41
CA GLY A 229 -16.20 22.25 7.52
C GLY A 229 -15.42 22.76 6.31
N GLN A 230 -15.25 21.95 5.25
CA GLN A 230 -14.55 22.37 4.05
C GLN A 230 -15.38 23.38 3.26
N ALA A 231 -14.74 24.51 2.93
CA ALA A 231 -15.31 25.55 2.10
C ALA A 231 -14.99 25.33 0.61
N LEU A 232 -15.97 25.53 -0.26
CA LEU A 232 -15.86 25.50 -1.71
C LEU A 232 -16.44 26.79 -2.29
N SER A 233 -15.81 27.30 -3.34
CA SER A 233 -16.34 28.42 -4.12
C SER A 233 -17.05 27.87 -5.35
N CYS A 234 -18.30 28.29 -5.55
CA CYS A 234 -19.11 27.94 -6.70
C CYS A 234 -19.69 29.20 -7.34
N SER A 235 -19.62 29.30 -8.66
CA SER A 235 -20.30 30.37 -9.40
C SER A 235 -21.78 30.02 -9.58
N VAL A 236 -22.65 31.01 -9.37
CA VAL A 236 -24.11 30.83 -9.43
C VAL A 236 -24.68 31.75 -10.51
N SER A 237 -25.50 31.19 -11.38
CA SER A 237 -26.20 31.91 -12.44
C SER A 237 -27.69 31.56 -12.49
N SER A 238 -28.53 32.48 -12.92
CA SER A 238 -29.96 32.26 -13.09
C SER A 238 -30.23 31.29 -14.25
N VAL A 239 -31.48 30.86 -14.38
CA VAL A 239 -31.92 30.02 -15.50
C VAL A 239 -31.73 30.70 -16.86
N SER A 240 -31.77 32.04 -16.91
CA SER A 240 -31.51 32.85 -18.11
C SER A 240 -30.02 33.04 -18.41
N GLY A 241 -29.13 32.63 -17.50
CA GLY A 241 -27.68 32.75 -17.64
C GLY A 241 -27.10 34.06 -17.09
N GLU A 242 -27.89 34.85 -16.36
CA GLU A 242 -27.38 36.01 -15.62
C GLU A 242 -26.56 35.55 -14.42
N VAL A 243 -25.37 36.13 -14.22
CA VAL A 243 -24.50 35.76 -13.10
C VAL A 243 -25.04 36.40 -11.82
N LEU A 244 -25.45 35.57 -10.85
CA LEU A 244 -26.00 36.01 -9.57
C LEU A 244 -24.90 36.32 -8.54
N GLY A 245 -23.74 35.66 -8.66
CA GLY A 245 -22.58 35.88 -7.81
C GLY A 245 -21.77 34.62 -7.55
N GLU A 246 -20.84 34.71 -6.61
CA GLU A 246 -20.10 33.56 -6.07
C GLU A 246 -20.77 33.09 -4.78
N ALA A 247 -20.88 31.77 -4.62
CA ALA A 247 -21.37 31.13 -3.41
C ALA A 247 -20.22 30.49 -2.65
N GLN A 248 -20.15 30.77 -1.35
CA GLN A 248 -19.31 30.03 -0.42
C GLN A 248 -20.13 28.87 0.16
N VAL A 249 -19.68 27.64 -0.14
CA VAL A 249 -20.36 26.41 0.24
C VAL A 249 -19.56 25.70 1.32
N VAL A 250 -20.14 25.41 2.49
CA VAL A 250 -19.48 24.64 3.56
C VAL A 250 -20.13 23.28 3.70
N LEU A 251 -19.33 22.21 3.57
CA LEU A 251 -19.82 20.84 3.74
C LEU A 251 -20.09 20.52 5.22
N ARG A 252 -21.24 19.91 5.52
CA ARG A 252 -21.65 19.46 6.87
C ARG A 252 -22.17 18.03 6.83
N ASP A 253 -22.21 17.38 7.99
CA ASP A 253 -22.83 16.06 8.16
C ASP A 253 -22.31 15.00 7.17
N VAL A 254 -21.00 14.97 6.92
CA VAL A 254 -20.39 14.05 5.94
C VAL A 254 -20.33 12.64 6.52
N VAL A 255 -21.23 11.75 6.09
CA VAL A 255 -21.33 10.36 6.55
C VAL A 255 -21.51 9.41 5.38
N GLY A 256 -20.55 8.50 5.16
CA GLY A 256 -20.70 7.39 4.20
C GLY A 256 -21.01 7.82 2.76
N GLY A 257 -20.48 8.96 2.32
CA GLY A 257 -20.73 9.54 1.00
C GLY A 257 -21.98 10.43 0.91
N SER A 258 -22.79 10.51 1.97
CA SER A 258 -23.85 11.51 2.11
C SER A 258 -23.32 12.76 2.81
N TYR A 259 -23.83 13.94 2.45
CA TYR A 259 -23.44 15.22 3.05
C TYR A 259 -24.56 16.26 2.92
N ALA A 260 -24.55 17.25 3.80
CA ALA A 260 -25.34 18.47 3.73
C ALA A 260 -24.44 19.67 3.35
N VAL A 261 -25.05 20.76 2.89
CA VAL A 261 -24.31 21.99 2.52
C VAL A 261 -24.93 23.21 3.20
N ASP A 262 -24.07 24.06 3.73
CA ASP A 262 -24.38 25.48 3.95
C ASP A 262 -24.01 26.26 2.71
N VAL A 263 -24.87 27.20 2.30
CA VAL A 263 -24.61 28.06 1.14
C VAL A 263 -24.79 29.51 1.54
N ALA A 264 -23.75 30.32 1.36
CA ALA A 264 -23.79 31.77 1.51
C ALA A 264 -23.49 32.42 0.15
N LEU A 265 -24.44 33.19 -0.39
CA LEU A 265 -24.25 33.96 -1.61
C LEU A 265 -23.59 35.30 -1.29
N GLU A 266 -22.44 35.57 -1.88
CA GLU A 266 -21.82 36.89 -1.83
C GLU A 266 -22.44 37.77 -2.92
N GLN A 267 -23.14 38.82 -2.50
CA GLN A 267 -23.65 39.81 -3.46
C GLN A 267 -22.46 40.58 -4.07
N PRO A 268 -22.43 40.76 -5.40
CA PRO A 268 -21.40 41.57 -6.03
C PRO A 268 -21.48 43.00 -5.47
N ALA A 269 -20.33 43.56 -5.09
CA ALA A 269 -20.19 44.85 -4.38
C ALA A 269 -20.66 46.10 -5.16
N GLY A 270 -21.43 45.95 -6.24
CA GLY A 270 -21.93 47.03 -7.09
C GLY A 270 -23.46 47.19 -7.13
N SER A 271 -24.23 46.28 -6.53
CA SER A 271 -25.70 46.34 -6.57
C SER A 271 -26.26 47.23 -5.47
N SER A 272 -25.87 48.51 -5.46
CA SER A 272 -26.62 49.52 -4.69
C SER A 272 -27.93 49.79 -5.42
N VAL A 273 -28.97 49.01 -5.10
CA VAL A 273 -30.33 49.32 -5.54
C VAL A 273 -30.73 50.62 -4.84
N GLU A 274 -30.61 51.73 -5.56
CA GLU A 274 -31.16 53.03 -5.19
C GLU A 274 -32.69 52.85 -5.07
N GLN A 275 -33.17 52.59 -3.86
CA GLN A 275 -34.59 52.54 -3.54
C GLN A 275 -35.11 53.98 -3.50
N ASP A 276 -35.44 54.53 -4.68
CA ASP A 276 -36.18 55.78 -4.80
C ASP A 276 -37.64 55.54 -4.37
N LYS A 277 -38.16 56.41 -3.50
CA LYS A 277 -39.37 56.22 -2.70
C LYS A 277 -40.45 57.23 -3.09
#